data_AF-A0A2W4LV12-F1
#
_entry.id   AF-A0A2W4LV12-F1
#
_cell.length_a   1.000
_cell.length_b   1.000
_cell.length_c   1.000
_cell.angle_alpha   90.00
_cell.angle_beta   90.00
_cell.angle_gamma   90.00
#
_symmetry.space_group_name_H-M   'P 1'
#
loop_
_entity.id
_entity.type
_entity.pdbx_description
1 polymer ?
#
loop_
_entity_poly.entity_id
_entity_poly.type
_entity_poly.pdbx_seq_one_letter_code
_entity_poly.pdbx_strand_id
1 'polypeptide(L)'
;MKLAELAVRSPAHVTRVLGAGSFRRRLMELGVLPGTRVEVVGVAPLGDPIELLVRGSSLSIRRADAECVEVVRFLENELRVEAARESVEELAGVRGVR
;
A
#
# COMPACT_ATOMS: atom_id res chain seq x y z
N MET A 1 -13.58 0.22 3.10
CA MET A 1 -13.07 1.27 4.02
C MET A 1 -12.20 2.24 3.25
N LYS A 2 -11.99 3.44 3.77
CA LYS A 2 -11.08 4.42 3.18
C LYS A 2 -9.66 4.25 3.71
N LEU A 3 -8.67 4.71 2.96
CA LEU A 3 -7.28 4.72 3.42
C LEU A 3 -7.09 5.62 4.65
N ALA A 4 -7.86 6.71 4.75
CA ALA A 4 -7.84 7.61 5.91
C ALA A 4 -8.33 6.97 7.23
N GLU A 5 -8.99 5.82 7.15
CA GLU A 5 -9.52 5.06 8.30
C GLU A 5 -8.60 3.90 8.69
N LEU A 6 -7.55 3.64 7.91
CA LEU A 6 -6.63 2.53 8.14
C LEU A 6 -5.74 2.83 9.36
N ALA A 7 -5.65 1.86 10.26
CA ALA A 7 -4.81 2.00 11.45
C ALA A 7 -3.31 2.03 11.07
N VAL A 8 -2.53 2.73 11.87
CA VAL A 8 -1.07 2.77 11.73
C VAL A 8 -0.50 1.36 11.84
N ARG A 9 0.53 1.07 11.05
CA ARG A 9 1.18 -0.25 10.88
C ARG A 9 0.25 -1.35 10.37
N SER A 10 -0.83 -0.98 9.67
CA SER A 10 -1.73 -1.95 9.05
C SER A 10 -1.54 -1.96 7.52
N PRO A 11 -1.19 -3.12 6.93
CA PRO A 11 -1.14 -3.27 5.49
C PRO A 11 -2.54 -3.44 4.88
N ALA A 12 -2.73 -2.87 3.69
CA ALA A 12 -3.95 -2.97 2.91
C ALA A 12 -3.65 -2.95 1.40
N HIS A 13 -4.62 -3.37 0.60
CA HIS A 13 -4.58 -3.24 -0.86
C HIS A 13 -5.52 -2.13 -1.31
N VAL A 14 -5.03 -1.28 -2.20
CA VAL A 14 -5.86 -0.30 -2.89
C VAL A 14 -6.84 -1.03 -3.80
N THR A 15 -8.13 -0.81 -3.61
CA THR A 15 -9.15 -1.34 -4.53
C THR A 15 -9.53 -0.29 -5.56
N ARG A 16 -9.59 0.98 -5.15
CA ARG A 16 -10.06 2.05 -6.03
C ARG A 16 -9.50 3.41 -5.59
N VAL A 17 -9.21 4.27 -6.56
CA VAL A 17 -8.92 5.68 -6.33
C VAL A 17 -10.06 6.50 -6.91
N LEU A 18 -10.81 7.15 -6.03
CA LEU A 18 -11.91 8.05 -6.34
C LEU A 18 -11.38 9.46 -6.65
N GLY A 19 -12.26 10.31 -7.17
CA GLY A 19 -11.92 11.66 -7.63
C GLY A 19 -11.80 11.77 -9.14
N ALA A 20 -11.79 13.00 -9.63
CA ALA A 20 -11.77 13.34 -11.06
C ALA A 20 -10.50 14.11 -11.45
N GLY A 21 -10.16 14.06 -12.74
CA GLY A 21 -9.14 14.93 -13.33
C GLY A 21 -7.71 14.67 -12.84
N SER A 22 -7.01 15.78 -12.58
CA SER A 22 -5.58 15.82 -12.24
C SER A 22 -5.24 15.13 -10.92
N PHE A 23 -6.16 15.16 -9.95
CA PHE A 23 -5.96 14.59 -8.62
C PHE A 23 -5.76 13.07 -8.68
N ARG A 24 -6.69 12.36 -9.32
CA ARG A 24 -6.62 10.90 -9.49
C ARG A 24 -5.35 10.50 -10.24
N ARG A 25 -5.01 11.24 -11.30
CA ARG A 25 -3.81 10.99 -12.10
C ARG A 25 -2.54 11.12 -11.26
N ARG A 26 -2.42 12.19 -10.46
CA ARG A 26 -1.26 12.42 -9.60
C ARG A 26 -1.06 11.30 -8.57
N LEU A 27 -2.13 10.85 -7.88
CA LEU A 27 -2.03 9.73 -6.93
C LEU A 27 -1.56 8.43 -7.61
N MET A 28 -2.07 8.16 -8.81
CA MET A 28 -1.69 7.00 -9.60
C MET A 28 -0.22 7.08 -10.07
N GLU A 29 0.24 8.25 -10.51
CA GLU A 29 1.65 8.50 -10.87
C GLU A 29 2.60 8.32 -9.68
N LEU A 30 2.15 8.64 -8.47
CA LEU A 30 2.88 8.42 -7.21
C LEU A 30 2.86 6.95 -6.75
N GLY A 31 2.18 6.06 -7.47
CA GLY A 31 2.16 4.62 -7.20
C GLY A 31 0.95 4.14 -6.40
N VAL A 32 -0.01 5.01 -6.07
CA VAL A 32 -1.28 4.60 -5.43
C VAL A 32 -2.23 4.09 -6.52
N LEU A 33 -2.00 2.85 -6.95
CA LEU A 33 -2.76 2.20 -8.03
C LEU A 33 -3.64 1.07 -7.45
N PRO A 34 -4.81 0.78 -8.04
CA PRO A 34 -5.56 -0.43 -7.70
C PRO A 34 -4.69 -1.69 -7.76
N GLY A 35 -4.81 -2.56 -6.76
CA GLY A 35 -3.96 -3.74 -6.56
C GLY A 35 -2.63 -3.47 -5.86
N THR A 36 -2.29 -2.21 -5.57
CA THR A 36 -1.03 -1.90 -4.88
C THR A 36 -1.17 -2.13 -3.38
N ARG A 37 -0.20 -2.84 -2.80
CA ARG A 37 -0.02 -2.93 -1.34
C ARG A 37 0.45 -1.58 -0.80
N VAL A 38 -0.26 -1.10 0.20
CA VAL A 38 0.04 0.13 0.94
C VAL A 38 0.02 -0.15 2.43
N GLU A 39 0.84 0.57 3.20
CA GLU A 39 0.86 0.48 4.65
C GLU A 39 0.90 1.89 5.24
N VAL A 40 0.05 2.19 6.21
CA VAL A 40 0.15 3.45 6.96
C VAL A 40 1.31 3.33 7.93
N VAL A 41 2.39 4.08 7.71
CA VAL A 41 3.56 4.06 8.61
C VAL A 41 3.42 5.07 9.75
N GLY A 42 2.66 6.15 9.52
CA GLY A 42 2.49 7.21 10.49
C GLY A 42 1.36 8.15 10.11
N VAL A 43 0.91 8.93 11.10
CA VAL A 43 -0.02 10.04 10.91
C VAL A 43 0.53 11.21 11.70
N ALA A 44 0.49 12.41 11.12
CA ALA A 44 0.95 13.60 11.81
C ALA A 44 0.17 13.83 13.12
N PRO A 45 0.72 14.59 14.10
CA PRO A 45 0.10 14.77 15.42
C PRO A 45 -1.34 15.31 15.40
N LEU A 46 -1.69 16.09 14.37
CA LEU A 46 -3.02 16.68 14.19
C LEU A 46 -3.91 15.88 13.22
N GLY A 47 -3.48 14.70 12.78
CA GLY A 47 -4.26 13.83 11.90
C GLY A 47 -4.02 14.01 10.40
N ASP A 48 -3.20 14.98 9.99
CA ASP A 48 -2.86 15.31 8.59
C ASP A 48 -1.44 15.88 8.50
N PRO A 49 -0.57 15.41 7.58
CA PRO A 49 -0.76 14.34 6.57
C PRO A 49 -0.67 12.92 7.12
N ILE A 50 -1.06 11.95 6.27
CA ILE A 50 -0.89 10.51 6.48
C ILE A 50 0.34 10.06 5.71
N GLU A 51 1.22 9.32 6.37
CA GLU A 51 2.42 8.73 5.79
C GLU A 51 2.16 7.27 5.40
N LEU A 52 2.52 6.93 4.17
CA LEU A 52 2.28 5.63 3.54
C LEU A 52 3.59 5.03 3.05
N LEU A 53 3.73 3.73 3.18
CA LEU A 53 4.70 2.95 2.40
C LEU A 53 4.01 2.37 1.17
N VAL A 54 4.47 2.77 -0.02
CA VAL A 54 3.91 2.36 -1.30
C VAL A 54 5.07 1.88 -2.19
N ARG A 55 5.06 0.59 -2.57
CA ARG A 55 6.11 -0.02 -3.42
C ARG A 55 7.55 0.24 -2.91
N GLY A 56 7.74 0.22 -1.59
CA GLY A 56 9.03 0.46 -0.95
C GLY A 56 9.46 1.95 -0.86
N SER A 57 8.61 2.88 -1.28
CA SER A 57 8.84 4.32 -1.14
C SER A 57 7.88 4.93 -0.10
N SER A 58 8.38 5.90 0.67
CA SER A 58 7.53 6.68 1.59
C SER A 58 6.79 7.77 0.83
N LEU A 59 5.48 7.88 1.06
CA LEU A 59 4.61 8.87 0.45
C LEU A 59 3.74 9.51 1.53
N SER A 60 3.86 10.84 1.68
CA SER A 60 2.96 11.63 2.52
C SER A 60 1.84 12.22 1.66
N ILE A 61 0.59 11.91 1.99
CA ILE A 61 -0.60 12.49 1.33
C ILE A 61 -1.49 13.18 2.35
N ARG A 62 -2.29 14.15 1.88
CA ARG A 62 -3.28 14.76 2.76
C ARG A 62 -4.34 13.74 3.16
N ARG A 63 -4.91 13.91 4.35
CA ARG A 63 -6.02 13.10 4.83
C ARG A 63 -7.19 13.12 3.84
N ALA A 64 -7.51 14.30 3.28
CA ALA A 64 -8.53 14.44 2.24
C ALA A 64 -8.25 13.59 0.99
N ASP A 65 -6.97 13.41 0.64
CA ASP A 65 -6.57 12.58 -0.48
C ASP A 65 -6.78 11.09 -0.15
N ALA A 66 -6.44 10.69 1.08
CA ALA A 66 -6.64 9.34 1.58
C ALA A 66 -8.13 8.96 1.73
N GLU A 67 -9.02 9.93 1.96
CA GLU A 67 -10.48 9.70 1.96
C GLU A 67 -11.02 9.33 0.58
N CYS A 68 -10.30 9.71 -0.48
CA CYS A 68 -10.62 9.34 -1.85
C CYS A 68 -10.07 7.96 -2.24
N VAL A 69 -9.29 7.29 -1.39
CA VAL A 69 -8.72 5.97 -1.71
C VAL A 69 -9.47 4.88 -0.94
N GLU A 70 -10.01 3.90 -1.66
CA GLU A 70 -10.64 2.72 -1.09
C GLU A 70 -9.64 1.59 -0.96
N VAL A 71 -9.64 0.95 0.21
CA VAL A 71 -8.71 -0.13 0.53
C VAL A 71 -9.41 -1.31 1.20
N VAL A 72 -8.81 -2.49 1.07
CA VAL A 72 -9.17 -3.73 1.78
C VAL A 72 -7.99 -4.21 2.61
N ARG A 73 -8.26 -4.64 3.85
CA ARG A 73 -7.20 -5.07 4.77
C ARG A 73 -6.53 -6.31 4.20
N PHE A 74 -5.23 -6.39 4.38
CA PHE A 74 -4.53 -7.66 4.19
C PHE A 74 -4.91 -8.57 5.36
N LEU A 75 -5.56 -9.70 5.08
CA LEU A 75 -5.79 -10.73 6.09
C LEU A 75 -4.57 -11.65 6.11
N GLU A 76 -4.00 -11.90 7.29
CA GLU A 76 -2.73 -12.59 7.54
C GLU A 76 -2.58 -13.98 6.91
N ASN A 77 -3.63 -14.56 6.33
CA ASN A 77 -3.53 -15.82 5.58
C ASN A 77 -2.60 -15.73 4.36
N GLU A 78 -2.35 -14.54 3.81
CA GLU A 78 -1.45 -14.38 2.66
C GLU A 78 0.04 -14.26 3.04
N LEU A 79 0.38 -13.91 4.29
CA LEU A 79 1.76 -13.88 4.79
C LEU A 79 2.44 -15.26 4.75
N ARG A 80 1.65 -16.35 4.89
CA ARG A 80 2.18 -17.71 4.70
C ARG A 80 2.54 -18.00 3.25
N VAL A 81 1.88 -17.38 2.28
CA VAL A 81 2.11 -17.68 0.86
C VAL A 81 3.33 -16.93 0.34
N GLU A 82 3.53 -15.68 0.73
CA GLU A 82 4.69 -14.88 0.31
C GLU A 82 5.98 -15.36 1.00
N ALA A 83 5.95 -15.61 2.31
CA ALA A 83 7.10 -16.17 3.04
C ALA A 83 7.42 -17.61 2.58
N ALA A 84 6.40 -18.41 2.23
CA ALA A 84 6.62 -19.72 1.62
C ALA A 84 7.18 -19.59 0.20
N ARG A 85 6.79 -18.57 -0.59
CA ARG A 85 7.35 -18.31 -1.93
C ARG A 85 8.81 -17.89 -1.85
N GLU A 86 9.18 -16.98 -0.96
CA GLU A 86 10.59 -16.62 -0.73
C GLU A 86 11.40 -17.83 -0.28
N SER A 87 10.87 -18.63 0.65
CA SER A 87 11.52 -19.88 1.10
C SER A 87 11.62 -20.93 -0.03
N VAL A 88 10.63 -21.02 -0.92
CA VAL A 88 10.66 -21.93 -2.08
C VAL A 88 11.60 -21.42 -3.17
N GLU A 89 11.70 -20.12 -3.42
CA GLU A 89 12.70 -19.55 -4.35
C GLU A 89 14.14 -19.77 -3.84
N GLU A 90 14.35 -19.69 -2.53
CA GLU A 90 15.64 -19.97 -1.88
C GLU A 90 15.98 -21.47 -1.90
N LEU A 91 14.98 -22.36 -1.76
CA LEU A 91 15.14 -23.83 -1.88
C LEU A 91 15.22 -24.33 -3.33
N ALA A 92 14.58 -23.65 -4.29
CA ALA A 92 14.51 -24.06 -5.70
C ALA A 92 15.80 -23.76 -6.48
N GLY A 93 16.79 -23.08 -5.86
CA GLY A 93 18.12 -22.95 -6.44
C GLY A 93 18.16 -22.29 -7.82
N VAL A 94 17.16 -21.48 -8.19
CA VAL A 94 17.09 -20.80 -9.51
C VAL A 94 17.99 -19.55 -9.56
N ARG A 95 19.12 -19.62 -8.86
CA ARG A 95 20.30 -18.80 -9.13
C ARG A 95 21.50 -19.71 -9.31
N GLY A 96 21.49 -20.39 -10.44
CA GLY A 96 22.69 -20.84 -11.11
C GLY A 96 22.56 -20.54 -12.59
N VAL A 97 23.29 -19.54 -13.10
CA VAL A 97 24.14 -19.59 -14.31
C VAL A 97 24.56 -18.16 -14.68
N ARG A 98 25.87 -17.93 -14.47
CA ARG A 98 26.73 -16.77 -14.78
C ARG A 98 26.83 -15.68 -13.73
#